data_AF-A0A2E6TZ44-F1
#
_entry.id   AF-A0A2E6TZ44-F1
#
_cell.length_a   1.000
_cell.length_b   1.000
_cell.length_c   1.000
_cell.angle_alpha   90.00
_cell.angle_beta   90.00
_cell.angle_gamma   90.00
#
_symmetry.space_group_name_H-M   'P 1'
#
loop_
_entity.id
_entity.type
_entity.pdbx_description
1 polymer ?
#
loop_
_entity_poly.entity_id
_entity_poly.type
_entity_poly.pdbx_seq_one_letter_code
_entity_poly.pdbx_strand_id
1 'polypeptide(L)' 'MNAEALMADGLDDAFCGMVERFGSSPVACYDTQKVLEIFVERDGMSMDEANEHFQFNVLGAYLGENTPVFLVNMSEE' A
#
# COMPACT_ATOMS: atom_id res chain seq x y z
N MET A 1 -14.62 -2.17 13.07
CA MET A 1 -13.24 -2.04 12.55
C MET A 1 -12.66 -3.46 12.52
N ASN A 2 -12.09 -3.92 11.40
CA ASN A 2 -11.50 -5.25 11.32
C ASN A 2 -10.21 -5.27 12.17
N ALA A 3 -10.20 -6.01 13.27
CA ALA A 3 -9.05 -6.10 14.17
C ALA A 3 -7.90 -6.93 13.59
N GLU A 4 -8.17 -7.71 12.54
CA GLU A 4 -7.19 -8.57 11.86
C GLU A 4 -6.62 -7.93 10.58
N ALA A 5 -7.05 -6.70 10.26
CA ALA A 5 -6.52 -5.98 9.10
C ALA A 5 -5.01 -5.79 9.26
N LEU A 6 -4.25 -6.22 8.25
CA LEU A 6 -2.82 -6.01 8.22
C LEU A 6 -2.55 -4.56 7.83
N MET A 7 -1.52 -3.98 8.44
CA MET A 7 -1.01 -2.65 8.13
C MET A 7 0.34 -2.80 7.43
N ALA A 8 0.68 -1.85 6.56
CA ALA A 8 1.98 -1.83 5.90
C ALA A 8 2.92 -0.96 6.73
N ASP A 9 3.86 -1.60 7.42
CA ASP A 9 4.76 -0.93 8.36
C ASP A 9 5.62 0.15 7.67
N GLY A 10 5.65 1.35 8.27
CA GLY A 10 6.43 2.47 7.77
C GLY A 10 5.84 3.15 6.53
N LEU A 11 4.59 2.87 6.18
CA LEU A 11 3.84 3.53 5.10
C LEU A 11 2.67 4.37 5.64
N ASP A 12 2.75 4.79 6.91
CA ASP A 12 1.69 5.53 7.61
C ASP A 12 1.22 6.79 6.85
N ASP A 13 2.14 7.52 6.22
CA ASP A 13 1.83 8.74 5.46
C ASP A 13 1.07 8.48 4.14
N ALA A 14 1.12 7.23 3.66
CA ALA A 14 0.36 6.77 2.50
C ALA A 14 -1.01 6.18 2.87
N PHE A 15 -1.34 6.05 4.16
CA PHE A 15 -2.60 5.44 4.60
C PHE A 15 -3.81 6.32 4.23
N CYS A 16 -4.74 5.74 3.48
CA CYS A 16 -5.96 6.41 3.02
C CYS A 16 -7.18 6.09 3.89
N GLY A 17 -7.16 4.95 4.59
CA GLY A 17 -8.28 4.46 5.39
C GLY A 17 -8.56 2.98 5.18
N MET A 18 -9.80 2.57 5.47
CA MET A 18 -10.25 1.19 5.29
C MET A 18 -11.14 1.08 4.05
N VAL A 19 -11.00 0.01 3.28
CA VAL A 19 -11.89 -0.34 2.16
C VAL A 19 -12.70 -1.58 2.51
N GLU A 20 -13.94 -1.64 2.05
CA GLU A 20 -14.82 -2.80 2.23
C GLU A 20 -15.36 -3.30 0.88
N ARG A 21 -15.57 -4.61 0.79
CA ARG A 21 -16.31 -5.25 -0.29
C ARG A 21 -17.26 -6.28 0.30
N PHE A 22 -18.39 -6.51 -0.36
CA PHE A 22 -19.33 -7.54 0.07
C PHE A 22 -18.64 -8.91 0.19
N GLY A 23 -18.82 -9.59 1.32
CA GLY A 23 -18.25 -10.93 1.55
C GLY A 23 -16.77 -10.94 1.94
N SER A 24 -16.16 -9.82 2.33
CA SER A 24 -14.82 -9.81 2.92
C SER A 24 -14.73 -8.80 4.06
N SER A 25 -13.84 -9.06 5.01
CA SER A 25 -13.55 -8.10 6.09
C SER A 25 -12.90 -6.84 5.51
N PRO A 26 -13.17 -5.64 6.07
CA PRO A 26 -12.50 -4.42 5.63
C PRO A 26 -10.98 -4.51 5.79
N VAL A 27 -10.22 -4.00 4.84
CA VAL A 27 -8.74 -3.99 4.85
C VAL A 27 -8.19 -2.59 4.70
N ALA A 28 -6.93 -2.39 5.08
CA ALA A 28 -6.25 -1.11 4.93
C ALA A 28 -6.06 -0.75 3.45
N CYS A 29 -6.16 0.53 3.12
CA CYS A 29 -5.95 1.08 1.79
C CYS A 29 -4.84 2.13 1.86
N TYR A 30 -3.88 2.04 0.94
CA TYR A 30 -2.77 2.98 0.81
C TYR A 30 -2.72 3.60 -0.59
N ASP A 31 -2.25 4.83 -0.71
CA ASP A 31 -1.98 5.47 -2.00
C ASP A 31 -0.63 4.99 -2.56
N THR A 32 -0.64 4.35 -3.73
CA THR A 32 0.58 3.78 -4.34
C THR A 32 1.64 4.85 -4.59
N GLN A 33 1.25 6.03 -5.07
CA GLN A 33 2.22 7.08 -5.41
C GLN A 33 2.92 7.59 -4.16
N LYS A 34 2.18 7.79 -3.07
CA LYS A 34 2.77 8.15 -1.77
C LYS A 34 3.68 7.06 -1.22
N VAL A 35 3.34 5.79 -1.41
CA VAL A 35 4.23 4.67 -1.01
C VAL A 35 5.57 4.78 -1.73
N LEU A 36 5.56 5.05 -3.05
CA LEU A 36 6.79 5.22 -3.82
C LEU A 36 7.58 6.44 -3.35
N GLU A 37 6.92 7.57 -3.11
CA GLU A 37 7.55 8.79 -2.58
C GLU A 37 8.22 8.54 -1.22
N ILE A 38 7.59 7.77 -0.33
CA ILE A 38 8.20 7.37 0.95
C ILE A 38 9.50 6.59 0.72
N PHE A 39 9.55 5.64 -0.21
CA PHE A 39 10.78 4.90 -0.50
C PHE A 39 11.87 5.79 -1.09
N VAL A 40 11.50 6.74 -1.95
CA VAL A 40 12.47 7.70 -2.50
C VAL A 40 13.02 8.62 -1.40
N GLU A 41 12.15 9.21 -0.58
CA GLU A 41 12.56 10.21 0.42
C GLU A 41 13.24 9.60 1.65
N ARG A 42 12.72 8.49 2.17
CA ARG A 42 13.22 7.83 3.39
C ARG A 42 14.41 6.94 3.11
N ASP A 43 14.33 6.14 2.04
CA ASP A 43 15.30 5.08 1.76
C ASP A 43 16.31 5.47 0.66
N GLY A 44 16.13 6.63 0.02
CA GLY A 44 17.04 7.13 -1.01
C GLY A 44 16.99 6.33 -2.32
N MET A 45 15.91 5.57 -2.54
CA MET A 45 15.73 4.81 -3.77
C MET A 45 15.46 5.73 -4.96
N SER A 46 15.87 5.32 -6.16
CA SER A 46 15.30 5.91 -7.37
C SER A 46 13.84 5.51 -7.53
N MET A 47 13.07 6.25 -8.34
CA MET A 47 11.65 5.93 -8.58
C MET A 47 11.47 4.52 -9.18
N ASP A 48 12.38 4.10 -10.06
CA ASP A 48 12.35 2.74 -10.65
C ASP A 48 12.61 1.67 -9.59
N GLU A 49 13.63 1.86 -8.73
CA GLU A 49 13.92 0.95 -7.62
C GLU A 49 12.77 0.90 -6.61
N ALA A 50 12.16 2.05 -6.30
CA ALA A 50 11.00 2.13 -5.42
C ALA A 50 9.81 1.34 -6.01
N ASN A 51 9.58 1.44 -7.31
CA ASN A 51 8.52 0.70 -7.98
C ASN A 51 8.79 -0.81 -8.00
N GLU A 52 10.02 -1.24 -8.32
CA GLU A 52 10.40 -2.65 -8.21
C GLU A 52 10.25 -3.15 -6.77
N HIS A 53 10.73 -2.39 -5.79
CA HIS A 53 10.61 -2.72 -4.38
C HIS A 53 9.14 -2.88 -3.97
N PHE A 54 8.29 -1.92 -4.36
CA PHE A 54 6.84 -1.98 -4.12
C PHE A 54 6.22 -3.23 -4.72
N GLN A 55 6.47 -3.52 -6.01
CA GLN A 55 5.85 -4.65 -6.71
C GLN A 55 6.22 -5.99 -6.05
N PHE A 56 7.49 -6.20 -5.69
CA PHE A 56 7.95 -7.48 -5.15
C PHE A 56 7.76 -7.62 -3.63
N ASN A 57 8.08 -6.58 -2.86
CA ASN A 57 8.18 -6.68 -1.40
C ASN A 57 6.93 -6.18 -0.67
N VAL A 58 6.11 -5.35 -1.32
CA VAL A 58 4.93 -4.75 -0.68
C VAL A 58 3.66 -5.35 -1.27
N LEU A 59 3.43 -5.13 -2.56
CA LEU A 59 2.27 -5.66 -3.28
C LEU A 59 2.34 -7.19 -3.37
N GLY A 60 3.53 -7.72 -3.69
CA GLY A 60 3.78 -9.16 -3.84
C GLY A 60 3.84 -9.95 -2.52
N ALA A 61 3.92 -9.29 -1.36
CA ALA A 61 4.07 -9.96 -0.07
C ALA A 61 2.83 -10.77 0.36
N TYR A 62 1.66 -10.46 -0.21
CA TYR A 62 0.35 -11.08 0.01
C TYR A 62 0.29 -12.18 1.09
N LEU A 63 -0.29 -11.81 2.26
CA LEU A 63 -0.36 -12.67 3.46
C LEU A 63 -1.78 -13.19 3.73
N GLY A 64 -2.66 -13.14 2.73
CA GLY A 64 -4.06 -13.60 2.83
C GLY A 64 -5.08 -12.47 2.73
N GLU A 65 -6.33 -12.78 3.11
CA GLU A 65 -7.49 -11.91 2.83
C GLU A 65 -7.48 -10.56 3.56
N ASN A 66 -6.70 -10.46 4.65
CA ASN A 66 -6.52 -9.22 5.41
C ASN A 66 -5.35 -8.35 4.91
N THR A 67 -4.71 -8.72 3.79
CA THR A 67 -3.62 -7.95 3.16
C THR A 67 -4.14 -6.57 2.71
N PRO A 68 -3.38 -5.48 2.88
CA PRO A 68 -3.76 -4.17 2.39
C PRO A 68 -4.02 -4.15 0.87
N VAL A 69 -4.78 -3.16 0.44
CA VAL A 69 -4.89 -2.79 -0.97
C VAL A 69 -4.14 -1.49 -1.24
N PHE A 70 -3.78 -1.29 -2.50
CA PHE A 70 -3.06 -0.12 -2.95
C PHE A 70 -3.84 0.55 -4.08
N LEU A 71 -4.14 1.83 -3.89
CA LEU A 71 -4.87 2.68 -4.81
C LEU A 71 -3.90 3.27 -5.84
N VAL A 72 -4.26 3.20 -7.11
CA VAL A 72 -3.62 3.97 -8.18
C VAL A 72 -4.58 5.06 -8.60
N ASN A 73 -4.18 6.33 -8.43
CA ASN A 73 -4.99 7.45 -8.90
C ASN A 73 -4.92 7.53 -10.43
N MET A 74 -6.08 7.64 -11.06
CA MET A 74 -6.20 7.75 -12.53
C MET A 74 -6.02 9.17 -13.06
N SER A 75 -5.70 10.14 -12.19
CA SER A 75 -5.71 11.58 -12.49
C SER A 75 -4.34 12.17 -12.84
N GLU A 76 -3.32 11.35 -13.02
CA GLU A 76 -2.00 11.81 -13.48
C GLU A 76 -1.81 11.41 -14.95
N GLU A 77 -2.16 12.34 -15.85
CA GLU A 77 -1.58 12.45 -17.20
C GLU A 77 -0.38 13.41 -17.16
#